data_AF-A0A0K0XS50-F1
#
_entry.id   AF-A0A0K0XS50-F1
#
_cell.length_a   1.000
_cell.length_b   1.000
_cell.length_c   1.000
_cell.angle_alpha   90.00
_cell.angle_beta   90.00
_cell.angle_gamma   90.00
#
_symmetry.space_group_name_H-M   'P 1'
#
loop_
_entity.id
_entity.type
_entity.pdbx_description
1 polymer ?
#
loop_
_entity_poly.entity_id
_entity_poly.type
_entity_poly.pdbx_seq_one_letter_code
_entity_poly.pdbx_strand_id
1 'polypeptide(L)'
;MSSTDPSTIASAPGRDDLIAACELARLRLGLEAFPPMVSRNQYDRIGEQLFEVLDRAPLLSAEDRAALEKGFADEMGQRELSIAINGVMHGKRAMEERFKHLLHVFAHYGLTGWPLATLWLFLAFPDRFVMIEPVGFARLLAEHAPDQALPTAPDWAAYQHSQRLAHSLKANLAARDPVDLVLAQIASPTPPAGDRG
;
A
#
# COMPACT_ATOMS: atom_id res chain seq x y z
N MET A 1 -8.88 -30.39 -30.76
CA MET A 1 -7.87 -29.36 -31.07
C MET A 1 -8.64 -28.05 -31.06
N SER A 2 -8.51 -27.12 -30.13
CA SER A 2 -7.36 -26.80 -29.27
C SER A 2 -7.84 -26.37 -27.88
N SER A 3 -7.04 -26.71 -26.87
CA SER A 3 -7.13 -26.20 -25.50
C SER A 3 -7.14 -24.68 -25.49
N THR A 4 -8.10 -24.12 -24.76
CA THR A 4 -7.97 -22.78 -24.19
C THR A 4 -7.06 -22.93 -22.97
N ASP A 5 -5.84 -22.39 -23.04
CA ASP A 5 -5.06 -22.08 -21.84
C ASP A 5 -5.48 -20.68 -21.36
N PRO A 6 -5.98 -20.53 -20.12
CA PRO A 6 -5.95 -19.24 -19.46
C PRO A 6 -5.34 -19.42 -18.07
N SER A 7 -4.02 -19.37 -17.99
CA SER A 7 -3.32 -19.09 -16.74
C SER A 7 -2.07 -18.32 -17.06
N THR A 8 -2.24 -17.09 -17.53
CA THR A 8 -1.26 -16.04 -17.27
C THR A 8 -1.32 -15.80 -15.76
N ILE A 9 -0.59 -16.60 -15.01
CA ILE A 9 -0.30 -16.30 -13.60
C ILE A 9 0.45 -14.98 -13.66
N ALA A 10 -0.21 -13.90 -13.23
CA ALA A 10 0.45 -12.61 -13.09
C ALA A 10 1.71 -12.84 -12.24
N SER A 11 2.87 -12.67 -12.85
CA SER A 11 4.13 -12.82 -12.14
C SER A 11 4.18 -11.77 -11.03
N ALA A 12 4.64 -12.16 -9.84
CA ALA A 12 4.77 -11.23 -8.73
C ALA A 12 5.59 -10.00 -9.17
N PRO A 13 5.20 -8.77 -8.78
CA PRO A 13 5.85 -7.56 -9.25
C PRO A 13 7.32 -7.56 -8.83
N GLY A 14 8.19 -7.23 -9.79
CA GLY A 14 9.62 -7.08 -9.55
C GLY A 14 9.93 -5.75 -8.88
N ARG A 15 11.19 -5.57 -8.50
CA ARG A 15 11.66 -4.29 -7.93
C ARG A 15 11.45 -3.11 -8.88
N ASP A 16 11.70 -3.31 -10.16
CA ASP A 16 11.55 -2.27 -11.18
C ASP A 16 10.09 -1.88 -11.36
N ASP A 17 9.14 -2.80 -11.18
CA ASP A 17 7.70 -2.50 -11.21
C ASP A 17 7.29 -1.61 -10.04
N LEU A 18 7.80 -1.89 -8.83
CA LEU A 18 7.53 -1.05 -7.65
C LEU A 18 8.15 0.34 -7.79
N ILE A 19 9.37 0.44 -8.32
CA ILE A 19 9.99 1.74 -8.58
C ILE A 19 9.14 2.53 -9.58
N ALA A 20 8.76 1.90 -10.69
CA ALA A 20 7.95 2.54 -11.72
C ALA A 20 6.58 2.98 -11.18
N ALA A 21 5.94 2.18 -10.31
CA ALA A 21 4.70 2.57 -9.63
C ALA A 21 4.91 3.77 -8.71
N CYS A 22 6.01 3.82 -7.95
CA CYS A 22 6.34 4.97 -7.12
C CYS A 22 6.67 6.23 -7.95
N GLU A 23 7.34 6.07 -9.08
CA GLU A 23 7.60 7.17 -10.04
C GLU A 23 6.30 7.72 -10.63
N LEU A 24 5.41 6.84 -11.07
CA LEU A 24 4.10 7.21 -11.58
C LEU A 24 3.25 7.88 -10.49
N ALA A 25 3.29 7.35 -9.26
CA ALA A 25 2.63 7.96 -8.10
C ALA A 25 3.16 9.37 -7.83
N ARG A 26 4.47 9.61 -7.92
CA ARG A 26 5.03 10.95 -7.78
C ARG A 26 4.57 11.89 -8.89
N LEU A 27 4.43 11.39 -10.11
CA LEU A 27 3.97 12.18 -11.25
C LEU A 27 2.47 12.55 -11.15
N ARG A 28 1.62 11.59 -10.79
CA ARG A 28 0.16 11.73 -10.78
C ARG A 28 -0.39 12.22 -9.44
N LEU A 29 0.15 11.67 -8.36
CA LEU A 29 -0.31 11.87 -6.99
C LEU A 29 0.62 12.80 -6.19
N GLY A 30 1.65 13.39 -6.82
CA GLY A 30 2.58 14.31 -6.18
C GLY A 30 1.99 15.68 -5.86
N LEU A 31 2.76 16.50 -5.13
CA LEU A 31 2.34 17.81 -4.62
C LEU A 31 1.93 18.79 -5.73
N GLU A 32 2.51 18.66 -6.93
CA GLU A 32 2.23 19.52 -8.08
C GLU A 32 0.98 19.11 -8.87
N ALA A 33 0.50 17.87 -8.68
CA ALA A 33 -0.60 17.31 -9.47
C ALA A 33 -1.86 17.09 -8.61
N PHE A 34 -1.73 16.42 -7.47
CA PHE A 34 -2.87 15.96 -6.69
C PHE A 34 -3.64 17.09 -5.98
N PRO A 35 -2.99 17.96 -5.17
CA PRO A 35 -3.70 19.04 -4.49
C PRO A 35 -4.44 20.01 -5.44
N PRO A 36 -3.87 20.41 -6.60
CA PRO A 36 -4.61 21.21 -7.59
C PRO A 36 -5.86 20.53 -8.16
N MET A 37 -5.86 19.21 -8.34
CA MET A 37 -7.07 18.49 -8.78
C MET A 37 -8.15 18.50 -7.70
N VAL A 38 -7.75 18.29 -6.43
CA VAL A 38 -8.68 18.36 -5.28
C VAL A 38 -9.30 19.76 -5.17
N SER A 39 -8.50 20.83 -5.30
CA SER A 39 -9.02 22.21 -5.20
C SER A 39 -9.96 22.60 -6.35
N ARG A 40 -9.84 21.92 -7.50
CA ARG A 40 -10.70 22.08 -8.67
C ARG A 40 -11.86 21.08 -8.72
N ASN A 41 -12.04 20.27 -7.68
CA ASN A 41 -13.06 19.21 -7.59
C ASN A 41 -12.99 18.18 -8.74
N GLN A 42 -11.80 17.87 -9.25
CA GLN A 42 -11.59 16.90 -10.32
C GLN A 42 -11.48 15.47 -9.76
N TYR A 43 -12.47 15.04 -8.97
CA TYR A 43 -12.42 13.79 -8.21
C TYR A 43 -12.55 12.53 -9.08
N ASP A 44 -13.26 12.65 -10.21
CA ASP A 44 -13.33 11.65 -11.28
C ASP A 44 -11.93 11.33 -11.82
N ARG A 45 -11.17 12.37 -12.19
CA ARG A 45 -9.81 12.24 -12.72
C ARG A 45 -8.82 11.74 -11.68
N ILE A 46 -9.03 12.10 -10.42
CA ILE A 46 -8.22 11.56 -9.32
C ILE A 46 -8.41 10.05 -9.22
N GLY A 47 -9.65 9.56 -9.29
CA GLY A 47 -9.95 8.13 -9.30
C GLY A 47 -9.20 7.42 -10.43
N GLU A 48 -9.31 7.93 -11.66
CA GLU A 48 -8.61 7.39 -12.83
C GLU A 48 -7.09 7.31 -12.61
N GLN A 49 -6.47 8.38 -12.11
CA GLN A 49 -5.02 8.43 -11.88
C GLN A 49 -4.57 7.54 -10.73
N LEU A 50 -5.38 7.39 -9.68
CA LEU A 50 -5.12 6.46 -8.60
C LEU A 50 -5.08 5.02 -9.14
N PHE A 51 -6.08 4.62 -9.92
CA PHE A 51 -6.12 3.28 -10.49
C PHE A 51 -5.02 3.06 -11.54
N GLU A 52 -4.65 4.08 -12.34
CA GLU A 52 -3.47 4.03 -13.24
C GLU A 52 -2.18 3.68 -12.47
N VAL A 53 -1.99 4.27 -11.28
CA VAL A 53 -0.85 3.97 -10.41
C VAL A 53 -0.93 2.54 -9.85
N LEU A 54 -2.11 2.11 -9.38
CA LEU A 54 -2.31 0.77 -8.81
C LEU A 54 -2.14 -0.34 -9.85
N ASP A 55 -2.52 -0.09 -11.10
CA ASP A 55 -2.36 -1.03 -12.19
C ASP A 55 -0.89 -1.20 -12.59
N ARG A 56 0.00 -0.25 -12.24
CA ARG A 56 1.44 -0.34 -12.53
C ARG A 56 2.16 -1.36 -11.66
N ALA A 57 1.68 -1.58 -10.43
CA ALA A 57 2.16 -2.63 -9.53
C ALA A 57 1.00 -3.13 -8.66
N PRO A 58 0.54 -4.39 -8.85
CA PRO A 58 -0.59 -4.96 -8.12
C PRO A 58 -0.20 -5.27 -6.67
N LEU A 59 -0.08 -4.21 -5.86
CA LEU A 59 0.26 -4.25 -4.44
C LEU A 59 -0.92 -4.63 -3.56
N LEU A 60 -2.14 -4.47 -4.08
CA LEU A 60 -3.38 -4.75 -3.38
C LEU A 60 -3.89 -6.14 -3.75
N SER A 61 -4.50 -6.81 -2.77
CA SER A 61 -5.29 -8.00 -3.04
C SER A 61 -6.48 -7.65 -3.95
N ALA A 62 -7.06 -8.66 -4.62
CA ALA A 62 -8.26 -8.46 -5.42
C ALA A 62 -9.44 -7.93 -4.57
N GLU A 63 -9.51 -8.34 -3.30
CA GLU A 63 -10.52 -7.88 -2.34
C GLU A 63 -10.33 -6.40 -1.99
N ASP A 64 -9.11 -5.99 -1.62
CA ASP A 64 -8.80 -4.59 -1.31
C ASP A 64 -9.05 -3.69 -2.52
N ARG A 65 -8.67 -4.15 -3.72
CA ARG A 65 -8.89 -3.40 -4.97
C ARG A 65 -10.39 -3.24 -5.26
N ALA A 66 -11.17 -4.31 -5.15
CA ALA A 66 -12.62 -4.26 -5.37
C ALA A 66 -13.33 -3.38 -4.33
N ALA A 67 -12.88 -3.42 -3.06
CA ALA A 67 -13.41 -2.56 -2.01
C ALA A 67 -13.12 -1.08 -2.32
N LEU A 68 -11.91 -0.77 -2.77
CA LEU A 68 -11.53 0.60 -3.16
C LEU A 68 -12.34 1.09 -4.38
N GLU A 69 -12.48 0.26 -5.42
CA GLU A 69 -13.31 0.56 -6.60
C GLU A 69 -14.76 0.86 -6.20
N LYS A 70 -15.32 0.03 -5.30
CA LYS A 70 -16.66 0.27 -4.76
C LYS A 70 -16.74 1.60 -3.99
N GLY A 71 -15.70 1.96 -3.24
CA GLY A 71 -15.61 3.25 -2.56
C GLY A 71 -15.59 4.44 -3.53
N PHE A 72 -15.01 4.29 -4.72
CA PHE A 72 -14.95 5.33 -5.77
C PHE A 72 -16.15 5.29 -6.75
N ALA A 73 -17.18 4.48 -6.47
CA ALA A 73 -18.29 4.24 -7.41
C ALA A 73 -19.24 5.43 -7.57
N ASP A 74 -19.33 6.33 -6.60
CA ASP A 74 -20.17 7.53 -6.64
C ASP A 74 -19.40 8.82 -6.35
N GLU A 75 -19.99 9.97 -6.69
CA GLU A 75 -19.36 11.29 -6.56
C GLU A 75 -18.93 11.63 -5.13
N MET A 76 -19.70 11.16 -4.13
CA MET A 76 -19.41 11.42 -2.72
C MET A 76 -18.17 10.62 -2.29
N GLY A 77 -18.12 9.33 -2.63
CA GLY A 77 -16.98 8.46 -2.42
C GLY A 77 -15.72 8.95 -3.10
N GLN A 78 -15.81 9.32 -4.38
CA GLN A 78 -14.70 9.92 -5.12
C GLN A 78 -14.16 11.14 -4.38
N ARG A 79 -15.04 12.03 -3.93
CA ARG A 79 -14.64 13.24 -3.20
C ARG A 79 -13.98 12.93 -1.85
N GLU A 80 -14.65 12.17 -1.00
CA GLU A 80 -14.18 11.91 0.38
C GLU A 80 -12.86 11.14 0.39
N LEU A 81 -12.76 10.08 -0.40
CA LEU A 81 -11.55 9.28 -0.50
C LEU A 81 -10.40 10.09 -1.10
N SER A 82 -10.64 10.87 -2.15
CA SER A 82 -9.62 11.75 -2.74
C SER A 82 -9.07 12.76 -1.73
N ILE A 83 -9.96 13.40 -0.94
CA ILE A 83 -9.56 14.37 0.08
C ILE A 83 -8.76 13.68 1.18
N ALA A 84 -9.19 12.50 1.64
CA ALA A 84 -8.52 11.75 2.69
C ALA A 84 -7.11 11.29 2.27
N ILE A 85 -6.98 10.73 1.06
CA ILE A 85 -5.70 10.28 0.49
C ILE A 85 -4.76 11.47 0.27
N ASN A 86 -5.24 12.54 -0.36
CA ASN A 86 -4.44 13.77 -0.51
C ASN A 86 -4.06 14.37 0.86
N GLY A 87 -4.96 14.28 1.83
CA GLY A 87 -4.77 14.74 3.21
C GLY A 87 -3.60 14.02 3.88
N VAL A 88 -3.54 12.68 3.83
CA VAL A 88 -2.45 11.92 4.46
C VAL A 88 -1.09 12.18 3.79
N MET A 89 -1.06 12.35 2.47
CA MET A 89 0.16 12.58 1.72
C MET A 89 0.67 14.02 1.90
N HIS A 90 -0.19 15.00 1.62
CA HIS A 90 0.21 16.40 1.39
C HIS A 90 -0.40 17.41 2.37
N GLY A 91 -1.25 16.97 3.30
CA GLY A 91 -1.87 17.86 4.27
C GLY A 91 -0.85 18.56 5.17
N LYS A 92 -1.16 19.79 5.61
CA LYS A 92 -0.28 20.62 6.47
C LYS A 92 -0.37 20.28 7.97
N ARG A 93 -1.38 19.51 8.37
CA ARG A 93 -1.60 19.08 9.75
C ARG A 93 -0.54 18.07 10.20
N ALA A 94 -0.46 17.81 11.51
CA ALA A 94 0.43 16.77 12.02
C ALA A 94 0.11 15.40 11.41
N MET A 95 1.11 14.56 11.17
CA MET A 95 0.93 13.24 10.54
C MET A 95 -0.14 12.40 11.24
N GLU A 96 -0.18 12.41 12.56
CA GLU A 96 -1.20 11.72 13.36
C GLU A 96 -2.63 12.14 12.97
N GLU A 97 -2.90 13.44 12.88
CA GLU A 97 -4.23 13.94 12.57
C GLU A 97 -4.64 13.57 11.13
N ARG A 98 -3.68 13.64 10.20
CA ARG A 98 -3.91 13.30 8.80
C ARG A 98 -4.20 11.80 8.64
N PHE A 99 -3.45 10.95 9.36
CA PHE A 99 -3.64 9.50 9.35
C PHE A 99 -4.94 9.09 10.03
N LYS A 100 -5.29 9.68 11.18
CA LYS A 100 -6.58 9.45 11.85
C LYS A 100 -7.75 9.86 10.96
N HIS A 101 -7.64 10.98 10.24
CA HIS A 101 -8.67 11.38 9.28
C HIS A 101 -8.82 10.38 8.14
N LEU A 102 -7.70 9.89 7.58
CA LEU A 102 -7.73 8.82 6.57
C LEU A 102 -8.49 7.60 7.08
N LEU A 103 -8.11 7.08 8.26
CA LEU A 103 -8.76 5.89 8.83
C LEU A 103 -10.24 6.11 9.11
N HIS A 104 -10.63 7.31 9.55
CA HIS A 104 -12.04 7.64 9.77
C HIS A 104 -12.85 7.57 8.48
N VAL A 105 -12.35 8.16 7.39
CA VAL A 105 -13.02 8.08 6.08
C VAL A 105 -13.01 6.64 5.58
N PHE A 106 -11.88 5.95 5.67
CA PHE A 106 -11.76 4.55 5.23
C PHE A 106 -12.72 3.62 5.97
N ALA A 107 -12.98 3.85 7.26
CA ALA A 107 -13.97 3.09 8.02
C ALA A 107 -15.39 3.21 7.44
N HIS A 108 -15.76 4.38 6.90
CA HIS A 108 -17.06 4.57 6.25
C HIS A 108 -17.23 3.68 5.00
N TYR A 109 -16.13 3.42 4.28
CA TYR A 109 -16.11 2.63 3.04
C TYR A 109 -15.62 1.18 3.23
N GLY A 110 -15.35 0.74 4.47
CA GLY A 110 -14.83 -0.60 4.75
C GLY A 110 -13.37 -0.83 4.33
N LEU A 111 -12.57 0.23 4.21
CA LEU A 111 -11.19 0.21 3.70
C LEU A 111 -10.11 0.18 4.81
N THR A 112 -10.41 -0.43 5.95
CA THR A 112 -9.58 -0.33 7.17
C THR A 112 -8.42 -1.33 7.24
N GLY A 113 -8.07 -1.97 6.13
CA GLY A 113 -6.94 -2.88 6.03
C GLY A 113 -5.58 -2.17 6.06
N TRP A 114 -4.56 -2.87 6.56
CA TRP A 114 -3.17 -2.40 6.56
C TRP A 114 -2.63 -2.01 5.18
N PRO A 115 -2.88 -2.75 4.08
CA PRO A 115 -2.38 -2.38 2.76
C PRO A 115 -2.86 -0.99 2.37
N LEU A 116 -4.17 -0.76 2.38
CA LEU A 116 -4.78 0.52 2.02
C LEU A 116 -4.35 1.66 2.95
N ALA A 117 -4.23 1.41 4.26
CA ALA A 117 -3.82 2.45 5.21
C ALA A 117 -2.37 2.92 5.01
N THR A 118 -1.49 2.07 4.47
CA THR A 118 -0.04 2.34 4.39
C THR A 118 0.48 2.56 2.97
N LEU A 119 -0.26 2.12 1.96
CA LEU A 119 0.10 2.20 0.54
C LEU A 119 0.42 3.62 0.07
N TRP A 120 -0.44 4.59 0.40
CA TRP A 120 -0.32 5.95 -0.14
C TRP A 120 0.97 6.66 0.27
N LEU A 121 1.37 6.46 1.53
CA LEU A 121 2.62 7.02 2.05
C LEU A 121 3.84 6.31 1.47
N PHE A 122 3.77 4.99 1.27
CA PHE A 122 4.82 4.23 0.60
C PHE A 122 5.02 4.69 -0.86
N LEU A 123 3.94 4.76 -1.64
CA LEU A 123 4.01 5.19 -3.04
C LEU A 123 4.58 6.62 -3.19
N ALA A 124 4.18 7.52 -2.28
CA ALA A 124 4.64 8.91 -2.29
C ALA A 124 6.10 9.08 -1.84
N PHE A 125 6.50 8.35 -0.81
CA PHE A 125 7.81 8.49 -0.15
C PHE A 125 8.42 7.11 0.16
N PRO A 126 8.82 6.36 -0.89
CA PRO A 126 9.30 4.96 -0.75
C PRO A 126 10.68 4.85 -0.10
N ASP A 127 11.34 5.97 0.17
CA ASP A 127 12.57 6.07 0.94
C ASP A 127 12.29 6.13 2.46
N ARG A 128 11.05 6.43 2.86
CA ARG A 128 10.68 6.75 4.25
C ARG A 128 9.66 5.82 4.86
N PHE A 129 8.65 5.41 4.09
CA PHE A 129 7.54 4.62 4.61
C PHE A 129 7.52 3.23 3.98
N VAL A 130 6.94 2.27 4.69
CA VAL A 130 6.79 0.89 4.25
C VAL A 130 5.29 0.57 4.16
N MET A 131 4.87 0.01 3.03
CA MET A 131 3.55 -0.62 2.93
C MET A 131 3.56 -1.92 3.72
N ILE A 132 2.49 -2.15 4.47
CA ILE A 132 2.32 -3.35 5.29
C ILE A 132 1.35 -4.30 4.57
N GLU A 133 1.87 -5.40 4.06
CA GLU A 133 1.08 -6.57 3.66
C GLU A 133 1.04 -7.52 4.88
N PRO A 134 -0.12 -7.70 5.55
CA PRO A 134 -0.18 -8.37 6.86
C PRO A 134 0.43 -9.76 6.92
N VAL A 135 0.18 -10.59 5.90
CA VAL A 135 0.57 -12.01 5.92
C VAL A 135 2.09 -12.13 5.78
N GLY A 136 2.65 -11.47 4.77
CA GLY A 136 4.07 -11.39 4.50
C GLY A 136 4.83 -10.68 5.61
N PHE A 137 4.30 -9.58 6.14
CA PHE A 137 4.93 -8.88 7.25
C PHE A 137 4.96 -9.74 8.53
N ALA A 138 3.86 -10.41 8.87
CA ALA A 138 3.82 -11.32 10.01
C ALA A 138 4.77 -12.50 9.84
N ARG A 139 4.89 -13.05 8.63
CA ARG A 139 5.88 -14.09 8.30
C ARG A 139 7.31 -13.61 8.55
N LEU A 140 7.67 -12.43 8.03
CA LEU A 140 9.00 -11.85 8.24
C LEU A 140 9.29 -11.58 9.72
N LEU A 141 8.29 -11.14 10.50
CA LEU A 141 8.41 -11.02 11.95
C LEU A 141 8.68 -12.37 12.61
N ALA A 142 7.92 -13.42 12.28
CA ALA A 142 8.15 -14.75 12.84
C ALA A 142 9.56 -15.29 12.56
N GLU A 143 10.12 -15.00 11.38
CA GLU A 143 11.45 -15.44 10.95
C GLU A 143 12.60 -14.62 11.61
N HIS A 144 12.42 -13.31 11.77
CA HIS A 144 13.53 -12.40 12.13
C HIS A 144 13.35 -11.63 13.44
N ALA A 145 12.16 -11.66 14.04
CA ALA A 145 11.80 -10.96 15.27
C ALA A 145 10.61 -11.66 15.97
N PRO A 146 10.74 -12.94 16.38
CA PRO A 146 9.61 -13.78 16.81
C PRO A 146 8.86 -13.26 18.05
N ASP A 147 9.50 -12.40 18.85
CA ASP A 147 8.89 -11.75 20.01
C ASP A 147 8.04 -10.52 19.67
N GLN A 148 7.97 -10.14 18.39
CA GLN A 148 7.21 -9.00 17.89
C GLN A 148 6.00 -9.46 17.07
N ALA A 149 4.92 -8.69 17.14
CA ALA A 149 3.70 -8.98 16.40
C ALA A 149 3.12 -7.72 15.76
N LEU A 150 2.55 -7.88 14.57
CA LEU A 150 1.78 -6.82 13.92
C LEU A 150 0.40 -6.72 14.61
N PRO A 151 -0.05 -5.52 15.02
CA PRO A 151 -1.42 -5.35 15.51
C PRO A 151 -2.46 -5.69 14.44
N THR A 152 -3.61 -6.24 14.85
CA THR A 152 -4.63 -6.75 13.92
C THR A 152 -5.23 -5.69 13.01
N ALA A 153 -5.39 -4.46 13.50
CA ALA A 153 -6.00 -3.36 12.76
C ALA A 153 -5.15 -2.09 12.87
N PRO A 154 -5.16 -1.22 11.85
CA PRO A 154 -4.46 0.05 11.90
C PRO A 154 -5.19 1.05 12.80
N ASP A 155 -4.43 1.63 13.72
CA ASP A 155 -4.68 2.92 14.33
C ASP A 155 -3.35 3.72 14.30
N TRP A 156 -3.32 4.90 14.91
CA TRP A 156 -2.08 5.69 14.93
C TRP A 156 -0.93 5.01 15.68
N ALA A 157 -1.20 4.44 16.86
CA ALA A 157 -0.17 3.80 17.68
C ALA A 157 0.36 2.53 17.00
N ALA A 158 -0.54 1.74 16.44
CA ALA A 158 -0.25 0.56 15.65
C ALA A 158 0.56 0.93 14.40
N TYR A 159 0.20 1.99 13.68
CA TYR A 159 0.96 2.47 12.53
C TYR A 159 2.39 2.86 12.91
N GLN A 160 2.56 3.65 13.98
CA GLN A 160 3.90 3.99 14.45
C GLN A 160 4.70 2.75 14.86
N HIS A 161 4.05 1.78 15.50
CA HIS A 161 4.68 0.52 15.86
C HIS A 161 5.08 -0.29 14.63
N SER A 162 4.22 -0.45 13.64
CA SER A 162 4.52 -1.20 12.42
C SER A 162 5.65 -0.57 11.61
N GLN A 163 5.74 0.76 11.53
CA GLN A 163 6.87 1.43 10.89
C GLN A 163 8.19 1.23 11.65
N ARG A 164 8.18 1.19 13.00
CA ARG A 164 9.37 0.83 13.79
C ARG A 164 9.79 -0.63 13.55
N LEU A 165 8.83 -1.54 13.53
CA LEU A 165 9.08 -2.95 13.19
C LEU A 165 9.66 -3.08 11.79
N ALA A 166 9.13 -2.35 10.82
CA ALA A 166 9.61 -2.36 9.45
C ALA A 166 11.06 -1.86 9.35
N HIS A 167 11.42 -0.82 10.12
CA HIS A 167 12.81 -0.37 10.20
C HIS A 167 13.74 -1.44 10.79
N SER A 168 13.31 -2.13 11.84
CA SER A 168 14.06 -3.24 12.43
C SER A 168 14.22 -4.41 11.46
N LEU A 169 13.15 -4.81 10.77
CA LEU A 169 13.18 -5.87 9.78
C LEU A 169 14.08 -5.53 8.60
N LYS A 170 14.03 -4.28 8.10
CA LYS A 170 14.94 -3.81 7.05
C LYS A 170 16.40 -4.04 7.44
N ALA A 171 16.77 -3.73 8.68
CA ALA A 171 18.12 -3.95 9.19
C ALA A 171 18.47 -5.46 9.29
N ASN A 172 17.57 -6.27 9.85
CA ASN A 172 17.78 -7.71 10.01
C ASN A 172 17.89 -8.46 8.68
N LEU A 173 17.17 -8.01 7.65
CA LEU A 173 17.20 -8.54 6.29
C LEU A 173 18.32 -7.96 5.43
N ALA A 174 19.08 -6.98 5.95
CA ALA A 174 20.03 -6.17 5.17
C ALA A 174 19.41 -5.58 3.88
N ALA A 175 18.12 -5.26 3.91
CA ALA A 175 17.40 -4.67 2.78
C ALA A 175 17.91 -3.25 2.51
N ARG A 176 18.08 -2.89 1.22
CA ARG A 176 18.69 -1.60 0.84
C ARG A 176 17.79 -0.43 1.23
N ASP A 177 16.50 -0.58 0.98
CA ASP A 177 15.49 0.45 1.12
C ASP A 177 14.13 -0.17 1.51
N PRO A 178 13.10 0.64 1.82
CA PRO A 178 11.74 0.14 2.06
C PRO A 178 11.15 -0.67 0.88
N VAL A 179 11.57 -0.42 -0.36
CA VAL A 179 11.06 -1.15 -1.54
C VAL A 179 11.47 -2.61 -1.48
N ASP A 180 12.74 -2.90 -1.15
CA ASP A 180 13.22 -4.27 -0.95
C ASP A 180 12.45 -5.00 0.17
N LEU A 181 12.07 -4.28 1.24
CA LEU A 181 11.26 -4.86 2.31
C LEU A 181 9.81 -5.14 1.84
N VAL A 182 9.20 -4.26 1.05
CA VAL A 182 7.87 -4.51 0.47
C VAL A 182 7.91 -5.72 -0.48
N LEU A 183 8.95 -5.86 -1.31
CA LEU A 183 9.15 -7.06 -2.13
C LEU A 183 9.22 -8.33 -1.29
N ALA A 184 9.97 -8.30 -0.19
CA ALA A 184 10.11 -9.45 0.70
C ALA A 184 8.78 -9.85 1.36
N GLN A 185 7.88 -8.89 1.61
CA GLN A 185 6.54 -9.17 2.15
C GLN A 185 5.66 -9.88 1.10
N ILE A 186 5.62 -9.36 -0.13
CA ILE A 186 4.71 -9.86 -1.17
C ILE A 186 5.26 -11.07 -1.95
N ALA A 187 6.54 -11.41 -1.75
CA ALA A 187 7.14 -12.61 -2.31
C ALA A 187 6.45 -13.86 -1.72
N SER A 188 6.11 -14.81 -2.59
CA SER A 188 5.61 -16.11 -2.15
C SER A 188 6.64 -16.79 -1.24
N PRO A 189 6.20 -17.51 -0.19
CA PRO A 189 7.12 -18.24 0.67
C PRO A 189 7.95 -19.19 -0.20
N THR A 190 9.28 -19.13 -0.05
CA THR A 190 10.13 -20.19 -0.58
C THR A 190 9.77 -21.44 0.23
N PRO A 191 9.34 -22.55 -0.40
CA PRO A 191 9.07 -23.76 0.37
C PRO A 191 10.34 -24.12 1.15
N PRO A 192 10.24 -24.57 2.41
CA PRO A 192 11.41 -25.02 3.14
C PRO A 192 12.09 -26.09 2.28
N ALA A 193 13.39 -25.94 2.07
CA ALA A 193 14.18 -26.91 1.32
C ALA A 193 13.90 -28.28 1.93
N GLY A 194 13.13 -29.10 1.22
CA GLY A 194 12.68 -30.39 1.70
C GLY A 194 13.89 -31.19 2.16
N ASP A 195 13.80 -31.65 3.41
CA ASP A 195 14.68 -32.66 3.97
C ASP A 195 14.77 -33.80 2.94
N ARG A 196 15.94 -33.92 2.29
CA ARG A 196 16.27 -35.11 1.53
C ARG A 196 16.69 -36.16 2.55
N GLY A 197 15.68 -36.77 3.18
CA GLY A 197 15.80 -38.06 3.87
C GLY A 197 15.86 -39.20 2.86
#